data_AF-A0A1V6A5P4-F1
#
_entry.id   AF-A0A1V6A5P4-F1
#
_cell.length_a   1.000
_cell.length_b   1.000
_cell.length_c   1.000
_cell.angle_alpha   90.00
_cell.angle_beta   90.00
_cell.angle_gamma   90.00
#
_symmetry.space_group_name_H-M   'P 1'
#
loop_
_entity.id
_entity.type
_entity.pdbx_description
1 polymer ?
#
loop_
_entity_poly.entity_id
_entity_poly.type
_entity_poly.pdbx_seq_one_letter_code
_entity_poly.pdbx_strand_id
1 'polypeptide(L)'
;MHNETRSLIKPSFDGQMHIGWQKGDTKTAENAQEIRDILYNFNKPAAVILKDGELHLTSCADFSFDLNTRPGGAFPLMAMVGPANIENLGDPSFCRDYGLKYAYVGGSMAHGISSPELALALGGAGMIGFIGSAGDSPAKVEQGILTMKSAKEPVPFGFNLIHSPNEPGLENAIVDLYLRHEIRLVEASAFLGITLPLVRYRVSGIYKDEAGNIVTPNNVIAKVSRVEVAAKFFAPPPSKMLQELVGQGVITAQQAEWASQIPVARDLTSEADSGGHTDNRPAVCLHPTIVALKNRMQKEYNYAKPLRVGFGGGIGTPASAAAAFAMGAAYIVLGSVHQSCIESGTSDTARLMLAQAGQADTAMAPAGDMFEMGVTVQVLKRGTMFAMRAQKLYELFRKYNSIEEFSAADRQNLEKTILRDTFENVWAGTAEFFKQRDPKQIERATADPHHKMALVFRWYLGLSSRWAISGDEDRRVDYQIWCGPAMGSFNEWAKGSFFEKPENRKAVDAALNMLFGAAYELRIAAFRSQGIVFDSEISDFRPMTKEEILAKI
;
A
#
# COMPACT_ATOMS: atom_id res chain seq x y z
N MET A 1 -8.48 -48.78 -18.80
CA MET A 1 -8.59 -47.31 -18.95
C MET A 1 -7.19 -46.81 -19.25
N HIS A 2 -6.94 -46.39 -20.48
CA HIS A 2 -5.65 -45.77 -20.83
C HIS A 2 -5.50 -44.49 -20.00
N ASN A 3 -4.43 -44.40 -19.21
CA ASN A 3 -3.93 -43.14 -18.70
C ASN A 3 -3.44 -42.35 -19.92
N GLU A 4 -4.29 -41.52 -20.52
CA GLU A 4 -3.79 -40.43 -21.36
C GLU A 4 -2.90 -39.57 -20.46
N THR A 5 -1.61 -39.56 -20.73
CA THR A 5 -0.65 -38.69 -20.05
C THR A 5 -1.11 -37.25 -20.28
N ARG A 6 -1.69 -36.62 -19.25
CA ARG A 6 -2.17 -35.24 -19.33
C ARG A 6 -0.98 -34.33 -19.64
N SER A 7 -0.95 -33.77 -20.86
CA SER A 7 0.10 -32.81 -21.22
C SER A 7 0.01 -31.55 -20.34
N LEU A 8 1.14 -31.16 -19.73
CA LEU A 8 1.28 -30.01 -18.85
C LEU A 8 1.54 -28.69 -19.60
N ILE A 9 1.89 -28.77 -20.89
CA ILE A 9 2.21 -27.64 -21.77
C ILE A 9 1.46 -27.83 -23.08
N LYS A 10 0.59 -26.88 -23.43
CA LYS A 10 -0.28 -26.97 -24.60
C LYS A 10 -0.16 -25.70 -25.46
N PRO A 11 -0.27 -25.82 -26.80
CA PRO A 11 -0.46 -24.65 -27.63
C PRO A 11 -1.86 -24.08 -27.39
N SER A 12 -2.04 -22.77 -27.53
CA SER A 12 -3.35 -22.12 -27.43
C SER A 12 -4.19 -22.28 -28.70
N PHE A 13 -3.57 -22.61 -29.84
CA PHE A 13 -4.22 -22.91 -31.11
C PHE A 13 -3.34 -23.82 -31.98
N ASP A 14 -3.96 -24.53 -32.91
CA ASP A 14 -3.26 -25.42 -33.84
C ASP A 14 -2.45 -24.64 -34.89
N GLY A 15 -1.28 -25.17 -35.27
CA GLY A 15 -0.45 -24.56 -36.31
C GLY A 15 0.34 -23.32 -35.85
N GLN A 16 0.61 -23.20 -34.55
CA GLN A 16 1.52 -22.19 -34.02
C GLN A 16 2.89 -22.27 -34.73
N MET A 17 3.37 -21.13 -35.22
CA MET A 17 4.67 -21.04 -35.90
C MET A 17 5.80 -20.96 -34.87
N HIS A 18 6.92 -21.63 -35.15
CA HIS A 18 8.12 -21.48 -34.35
C HIS A 18 8.75 -20.09 -34.57
N ILE A 19 9.36 -19.55 -33.53
CA ILE A 19 10.02 -18.25 -33.51
C ILE A 19 11.54 -18.35 -33.71
N GLY A 20 12.07 -19.59 -33.76
CA GLY A 20 13.48 -19.86 -33.94
C GLY A 20 13.79 -21.35 -33.79
N TRP A 21 15.05 -21.65 -33.52
CA TRP A 21 15.56 -23.00 -33.32
C TRP A 21 16.38 -23.07 -32.05
N GLN A 22 16.15 -24.06 -31.19
CA GLN A 22 17.06 -24.40 -30.10
C GLN A 22 18.09 -25.42 -30.61
N LYS A 23 19.38 -25.10 -30.47
CA LYS A 23 20.49 -25.91 -31.03
C LYS A 23 21.06 -26.91 -30.02
N GLY A 24 21.44 -28.09 -30.52
CA GLY A 24 22.10 -29.13 -29.74
C GLY A 24 21.13 -29.98 -28.91
N ASP A 25 21.66 -31.05 -28.33
CA ASP A 25 20.90 -31.91 -27.41
C ASP A 25 20.65 -31.15 -26.10
N THR A 26 19.41 -31.10 -25.65
CA THR A 26 18.99 -30.27 -24.53
C THR A 26 18.15 -31.07 -23.56
N LYS A 27 18.53 -30.99 -22.28
CA LYS A 27 17.69 -31.50 -21.20
C LYS A 27 16.39 -30.69 -21.16
N THR A 28 15.29 -31.39 -21.35
CA THR A 28 13.93 -30.90 -21.17
C THR A 28 13.41 -31.32 -19.81
N ALA A 29 12.49 -30.55 -19.23
CA ALA A 29 11.80 -30.98 -18.02
C ALA A 29 10.97 -32.25 -18.28
N GLU A 30 11.10 -33.23 -17.40
CA GLU A 30 10.46 -34.55 -17.52
C GLU A 30 9.17 -34.67 -16.69
N ASN A 31 8.96 -33.77 -15.73
CA ASN A 31 7.82 -33.79 -14.82
C ASN A 31 7.42 -32.39 -14.35
N ALA A 32 6.28 -32.29 -13.66
CA ALA A 32 5.73 -31.02 -13.16
C ALA A 32 6.71 -30.26 -12.24
N GLN A 33 7.48 -30.96 -11.41
CA GLN A 33 8.44 -30.34 -10.50
C GLN A 33 9.60 -29.70 -11.26
N GLU A 34 10.19 -30.40 -12.24
CA GLU A 34 11.24 -29.83 -13.08
C GLU A 34 10.73 -28.64 -13.92
N ILE A 35 9.47 -28.68 -14.40
CA ILE A 35 8.84 -27.54 -15.06
C ILE A 35 8.79 -26.33 -14.12
N ARG A 36 8.30 -26.52 -12.89
CA ARG A 36 8.24 -25.44 -11.88
C ARG A 36 9.63 -24.92 -11.54
N ASP A 37 10.63 -25.78 -11.39
CA ASP A 37 11.99 -25.35 -11.06
C ASP A 37 12.62 -24.51 -12.18
N ILE A 38 12.33 -24.81 -13.45
CA ILE A 38 12.73 -23.94 -14.57
C ILE A 38 11.99 -22.60 -14.51
N LEU A 39 10.67 -22.62 -14.32
CA LEU A 39 9.86 -21.40 -14.31
C LEU A 39 10.15 -20.49 -13.10
N TYR A 40 10.49 -21.07 -11.95
CA TYR A 40 10.90 -20.35 -10.74
C TYR A 40 12.34 -19.83 -10.78
N ASN A 41 13.18 -20.34 -11.67
CA ASN A 41 14.53 -19.80 -11.85
C ASN A 41 14.49 -18.52 -12.68
N PHE A 42 14.28 -17.38 -12.01
CA PHE A 42 14.17 -16.09 -12.67
C PHE A 42 15.50 -15.56 -13.23
N ASN A 43 16.63 -16.14 -12.82
CA ASN A 43 17.96 -15.79 -13.32
C ASN A 43 18.28 -16.39 -14.71
N LYS A 44 17.49 -17.36 -15.17
CA LYS A 44 17.67 -18.03 -16.47
C LYS A 44 16.50 -17.77 -17.41
N PRO A 45 16.74 -17.83 -18.74
CA PRO A 45 15.64 -17.91 -19.68
C PRO A 45 14.87 -19.22 -19.50
N ALA A 46 13.59 -19.19 -19.86
CA ALA A 46 12.76 -20.37 -20.01
C ALA A 46 12.27 -20.42 -21.45
N ALA A 47 12.36 -21.58 -22.09
CA ALA A 47 12.01 -21.76 -23.50
C ALA A 47 11.18 -23.01 -23.69
N VAL A 48 10.20 -22.94 -24.58
CA VAL A 48 9.35 -24.06 -24.96
C VAL A 48 9.74 -24.48 -26.37
N ILE A 49 10.09 -25.75 -26.54
CA ILE A 49 10.50 -26.34 -27.81
C ILE A 49 9.50 -27.42 -28.24
N LEU A 50 9.42 -27.66 -29.54
CA LEU A 50 8.69 -28.80 -30.10
C LEU A 50 9.67 -29.96 -30.34
N LYS A 51 9.56 -31.03 -29.56
CA LYS A 51 10.38 -32.23 -29.69
C LYS A 51 9.45 -33.44 -29.82
N ASP A 52 9.68 -34.23 -30.85
CA ASP A 52 8.90 -35.46 -31.13
C ASP A 52 7.37 -35.26 -31.19
N GLY A 53 6.93 -34.07 -31.61
CA GLY A 53 5.52 -33.70 -31.70
C GLY A 53 4.90 -33.15 -30.41
N GLU A 54 5.68 -33.07 -29.32
CA GLU A 54 5.25 -32.59 -28.01
C GLU A 54 5.98 -31.31 -27.59
N LEU A 55 5.34 -30.51 -26.74
CA LEU A 55 5.92 -29.29 -26.20
C LEU A 55 6.69 -29.58 -24.92
N HIS A 56 7.95 -29.16 -24.88
CA HIS A 56 8.83 -29.34 -23.73
C HIS A 56 9.41 -28.03 -23.25
N LEU A 57 9.52 -27.86 -21.93
CA LEU A 57 10.18 -26.71 -21.32
C LEU A 57 11.67 -27.00 -21.10
N THR A 58 12.52 -26.02 -21.37
CA THR A 58 13.96 -26.05 -21.09
C THR A 58 14.46 -24.68 -20.61
N SER A 59 15.64 -24.68 -19.98
CA SER A 59 16.41 -23.48 -19.60
C SER A 59 17.69 -23.29 -20.42
N CYS A 60 17.85 -24.06 -21.52
CA CYS A 60 18.99 -23.94 -22.42
C CYS A 60 19.03 -22.56 -23.11
N ALA A 61 20.22 -22.10 -23.49
CA ALA A 61 20.45 -20.75 -24.00
C ALA A 61 21.04 -20.67 -25.42
N ASP A 62 21.25 -21.80 -26.12
CA ASP A 62 21.74 -21.78 -27.50
C ASP A 62 20.58 -21.79 -28.51
N PHE A 63 20.25 -20.59 -28.99
CA PHE A 63 19.18 -20.37 -29.95
C PHE A 63 19.71 -19.84 -31.29
N SER A 64 18.98 -20.13 -32.36
CA SER A 64 19.09 -19.48 -33.67
C SER A 64 17.76 -18.80 -34.00
N PHE A 65 17.81 -17.54 -34.43
CA PHE A 65 16.64 -16.83 -34.96
C PHE A 65 16.66 -16.73 -36.49
N ASP A 66 17.59 -17.43 -37.17
CA ASP A 66 17.50 -17.61 -38.62
C ASP A 66 16.43 -18.67 -38.94
N LEU A 67 15.25 -18.18 -39.34
CA LEU A 67 14.12 -19.04 -39.72
C LEU A 67 14.31 -19.71 -41.08
N ASN A 68 15.26 -19.26 -41.90
CA ASN A 68 15.49 -19.82 -43.23
C ASN A 68 16.35 -21.09 -43.18
N THR A 69 17.18 -21.23 -42.13
CA THR A 69 18.14 -22.33 -42.00
C THR A 69 17.93 -23.03 -40.67
N ARG A 70 17.46 -24.29 -40.72
CA ARG A 70 17.42 -25.15 -39.54
C ARG A 70 18.83 -25.69 -39.22
N PRO A 71 19.43 -25.36 -38.07
CA PRO A 71 20.69 -25.97 -37.67
C PRO A 71 20.52 -27.49 -37.46
N GLY A 72 21.57 -28.26 -37.75
CA GLY A 72 21.53 -29.72 -37.59
C GLY A 72 21.19 -30.13 -36.15
N GLY A 73 20.22 -31.03 -35.99
CA GLY A 73 19.77 -31.51 -34.68
C GLY A 73 18.98 -30.49 -33.84
N ALA A 74 18.63 -29.32 -34.39
CA ALA A 74 17.90 -28.30 -33.65
C ALA A 74 16.40 -28.58 -33.57
N PHE A 75 15.77 -28.21 -32.45
CA PHE A 75 14.32 -28.29 -32.24
C PHE A 75 13.65 -26.93 -32.52
N PRO A 76 12.44 -26.90 -33.11
CA PRO A 76 11.66 -25.66 -33.23
C PRO A 76 11.45 -25.00 -31.85
N LEU A 77 11.80 -23.72 -31.74
CA LEU A 77 11.54 -22.90 -30.57
C LEU A 77 10.14 -22.29 -30.70
N MET A 78 9.22 -22.65 -29.80
CA MET A 78 7.83 -22.22 -29.83
C MET A 78 7.58 -20.93 -29.05
N ALA A 79 8.27 -20.77 -27.92
CA ALA A 79 8.22 -19.56 -27.10
C ALA A 79 9.47 -19.43 -26.24
N MET A 80 9.81 -18.20 -25.85
CA MET A 80 10.91 -17.92 -24.93
C MET A 80 10.58 -16.74 -24.04
N VAL A 81 10.93 -16.83 -22.76
CA VAL A 81 10.89 -15.72 -21.81
C VAL A 81 12.27 -15.55 -21.20
N GLY A 82 12.77 -14.32 -21.18
CA GLY A 82 14.07 -14.00 -20.61
C GLY A 82 14.12 -14.08 -19.08
N PRO A 83 15.32 -13.88 -18.49
CA PRO A 83 15.46 -13.67 -17.05
C PRO A 83 14.59 -12.50 -16.56
N ALA A 84 13.97 -12.65 -15.40
CA ALA A 84 12.99 -11.70 -14.84
C ALA A 84 13.05 -11.69 -13.31
N ASN A 85 14.22 -11.32 -12.76
CA ASN A 85 14.46 -11.30 -11.31
C ASN A 85 13.48 -10.39 -10.57
N ILE A 86 13.15 -10.75 -9.33
CA ILE A 86 12.19 -10.01 -8.50
C ILE A 86 12.71 -8.60 -8.14
N GLU A 87 14.03 -8.41 -8.09
CA GLU A 87 14.71 -7.13 -7.92
C GLU A 87 14.49 -6.17 -9.11
N ASN A 88 14.12 -6.70 -10.28
CA ASN A 88 13.82 -5.92 -11.48
C ASN A 88 12.34 -5.56 -11.61
N LEU A 89 11.47 -6.00 -10.69
CA LEU A 89 10.08 -5.56 -10.66
C LEU A 89 10.01 -4.09 -10.20
N GLY A 90 9.30 -3.27 -10.99
CA GLY A 90 9.15 -1.85 -10.73
C GLY A 90 10.27 -1.01 -11.34
N ASP A 91 10.57 0.13 -10.73
CA ASP A 91 11.58 1.08 -11.19
C ASP A 91 12.88 0.92 -10.35
N PRO A 92 13.99 0.42 -10.93
CA PRO A 92 15.24 0.24 -10.20
C PRO A 92 15.83 1.53 -9.63
N SER A 93 15.47 2.70 -10.18
CA SER A 93 15.90 3.98 -9.61
C SER A 93 15.24 4.25 -8.25
N PHE A 94 14.01 3.75 -8.02
CA PHE A 94 13.34 3.85 -6.72
C PHE A 94 14.16 3.10 -5.66
N CYS A 95 14.53 1.86 -5.96
CA CYS A 95 15.37 1.06 -5.09
C CYS A 95 16.72 1.72 -4.81
N ARG A 96 17.40 2.25 -5.83
CA ARG A 96 18.69 2.94 -5.65
C ARG A 96 18.59 4.20 -4.79
N ASP A 97 17.58 5.05 -5.02
CA ASP A 97 17.44 6.31 -4.28
C ASP A 97 17.09 6.11 -2.80
N TYR A 98 16.44 4.99 -2.46
CA TYR A 98 16.00 4.68 -1.09
C TYR A 98 16.79 3.54 -0.42
N GLY A 99 17.83 3.01 -1.09
CA GLY A 99 18.66 1.92 -0.55
C GLY A 99 17.91 0.59 -0.38
N LEU A 100 16.97 0.30 -1.28
CA LEU A 100 16.13 -0.90 -1.23
C LEU A 100 16.65 -1.99 -2.16
N LYS A 101 16.31 -3.24 -1.84
CA LYS A 101 16.46 -4.40 -2.72
C LYS A 101 15.24 -4.57 -3.63
N TYR A 102 14.04 -4.28 -3.12
CA TYR A 102 12.79 -4.48 -3.85
C TYR A 102 11.93 -3.22 -3.89
N ALA A 103 11.19 -3.02 -5.00
CA ALA A 103 10.26 -1.91 -5.19
C ALA A 103 8.93 -2.15 -4.46
N TYR A 104 9.01 -2.26 -3.13
CA TYR A 104 7.91 -2.66 -2.26
C TYR A 104 7.80 -1.74 -1.05
N VAL A 105 6.58 -1.28 -0.78
CA VAL A 105 6.26 -0.37 0.32
C VAL A 105 5.18 -0.97 1.23
N GLY A 106 5.46 -1.04 2.52
CA GLY A 106 4.45 -1.15 3.57
C GLY A 106 3.84 0.22 3.84
N GLY A 107 2.63 0.44 3.34
CA GLY A 107 1.93 1.73 3.49
C GLY A 107 1.54 1.99 4.94
N SER A 108 1.46 3.27 5.33
CA SER A 108 1.07 3.61 6.70
C SER A 108 -0.36 3.22 7.02
N MET A 109 -0.56 2.80 8.27
CA MET A 109 -1.86 2.46 8.86
C MET A 109 -1.94 3.18 10.21
N ALA A 110 -2.97 4.00 10.39
CA ALA A 110 -3.09 4.98 11.46
C ALA A 110 -2.95 4.40 12.89
N HIS A 111 -2.77 5.28 13.87
CA HIS A 111 -2.70 4.97 15.30
C HIS A 111 -1.59 3.99 15.71
N GLY A 112 -0.52 3.92 14.92
CA GLY A 112 0.60 3.00 15.14
C GLY A 112 0.34 1.55 14.71
N ILE A 113 -0.75 1.28 13.96
CA ILE A 113 -1.00 -0.05 13.39
C ILE A 113 0.15 -0.46 12.46
N SER A 114 0.63 0.48 11.63
CA SER A 114 1.93 0.32 11.00
C SER A 114 3.01 0.71 12.01
N SER A 115 3.44 -0.30 12.75
CA SER A 115 4.30 -0.19 13.93
C SER A 115 5.79 -0.05 13.57
N PRO A 116 6.64 0.35 14.52
CA PRO A 116 8.09 0.23 14.38
C PRO A 116 8.54 -1.20 14.04
N GLU A 117 7.95 -2.23 14.64
CA GLU A 117 8.28 -3.64 14.40
C GLU A 117 8.03 -4.03 12.94
N LEU A 118 6.89 -3.60 12.37
CA LEU A 118 6.57 -3.82 10.96
C LEU A 118 7.56 -3.10 10.04
N ALA A 119 7.89 -1.84 10.35
CA ALA A 119 8.83 -1.06 9.57
C ALA A 119 10.26 -1.63 9.63
N LEU A 120 10.70 -2.09 10.79
CA LEU A 120 11.99 -2.77 10.97
C LEU A 120 12.05 -4.10 10.20
N ALA A 121 10.98 -4.90 10.25
CA ALA A 121 10.90 -6.17 9.54
C ALA A 121 11.02 -5.97 8.01
N LEU A 122 10.24 -5.05 7.44
CA LEU A 122 10.31 -4.74 6.02
C LEU A 122 11.64 -4.09 5.62
N GLY A 123 12.11 -3.12 6.40
CA GLY A 123 13.39 -2.44 6.18
C GLY A 123 14.57 -3.41 6.16
N GLY A 124 14.65 -4.32 7.13
CA GLY A 124 15.69 -5.34 7.21
C GLY A 124 15.63 -6.38 6.09
N ALA A 125 14.50 -6.49 5.39
CA ALA A 125 14.34 -7.36 4.22
C ALA A 125 14.65 -6.64 2.88
N GLY A 126 15.17 -5.41 2.92
CA GLY A 126 15.45 -4.63 1.72
C GLY A 126 14.21 -4.02 1.05
N MET A 127 13.16 -3.80 1.83
CA MET A 127 11.94 -3.08 1.43
C MET A 127 11.81 -1.82 2.27
N ILE A 128 10.69 -1.11 2.21
CA ILE A 128 10.46 0.04 3.09
C ILE A 128 9.11 -0.02 3.78
N GLY A 129 9.07 0.29 5.07
CA GLY A 129 7.85 0.42 5.85
C GLY A 129 7.66 1.85 6.36
N PHE A 130 6.42 2.34 6.30
CA PHE A 130 6.04 3.64 6.85
C PHE A 130 5.34 3.50 8.20
N ILE A 131 5.87 4.13 9.24
CA ILE A 131 5.23 4.16 10.56
C ILE A 131 3.97 5.03 10.49
N GLY A 132 2.87 4.51 11.02
CA GLY A 132 1.56 5.15 10.99
C GLY A 132 1.31 6.14 12.11
N SER A 133 1.79 7.36 11.94
CA SER A 133 1.68 8.46 12.92
C SER A 133 0.32 9.16 12.95
N ALA A 134 -0.57 8.93 11.96
CA ALA A 134 -1.88 9.56 11.91
C ALA A 134 -2.70 9.28 13.18
N GLY A 135 -3.19 10.34 13.82
CA GLY A 135 -3.98 10.26 15.05
C GLY A 135 -3.18 9.97 16.33
N ASP A 136 -1.86 9.87 16.25
CA ASP A 136 -0.97 9.77 17.42
C ASP A 136 -0.55 11.16 17.93
N SER A 137 -0.26 11.25 19.23
CA SER A 137 0.29 12.49 19.81
C SER A 137 1.75 12.69 19.38
N PRO A 138 2.26 13.94 19.34
CA PRO A 138 3.67 14.19 19.05
C PRO A 138 4.64 13.38 19.91
N ALA A 139 4.31 13.16 21.19
CA ALA A 139 5.12 12.33 22.10
C ALA A 139 5.18 10.86 21.67
N LYS A 140 4.06 10.28 21.23
CA LYS A 140 4.03 8.89 20.72
C LYS A 140 4.77 8.77 19.38
N VAL A 141 4.66 9.79 18.52
CA VAL A 141 5.44 9.85 17.28
C VAL A 141 6.94 9.91 17.59
N GLU A 142 7.36 10.74 18.56
CA GLU A 142 8.76 10.83 18.98
C GLU A 142 9.28 9.51 19.55
N GLN A 143 8.47 8.81 20.35
CA GLN A 143 8.82 7.47 20.82
C GLN A 143 9.05 6.50 19.65
N GLY A 144 8.17 6.51 18.64
CA GLY A 144 8.36 5.69 17.43
C GLY A 144 9.66 6.02 16.69
N ILE A 145 10.00 7.31 16.59
CA ILE A 145 11.27 7.76 15.99
C ILE A 145 12.47 7.21 16.77
N LEU A 146 12.45 7.32 18.10
CA LEU A 146 13.53 6.83 18.96
C LEU A 146 13.69 5.31 18.85
N THR A 147 12.58 4.56 18.81
CA THR A 147 12.61 3.11 18.56
C THR A 147 13.32 2.79 17.25
N MET A 148 12.92 3.42 16.14
CA MET A 148 13.55 3.19 14.83
C MET A 148 15.05 3.54 14.82
N LYS A 149 15.43 4.65 15.46
CA LYS A 149 16.85 5.06 15.57
C LYS A 149 17.69 4.19 16.48
N SER A 150 17.07 3.49 17.43
CA SER A 150 17.74 2.57 18.35
C SER A 150 18.00 1.18 17.78
N ALA A 151 17.53 0.90 16.55
CA ALA A 151 17.75 -0.37 15.88
C ALA A 151 19.25 -0.69 15.75
N LYS A 152 19.63 -1.94 16.04
CA LYS A 152 21.03 -2.38 16.00
C LYS A 152 21.66 -2.19 14.62
N GLU A 153 20.87 -2.45 13.58
CA GLU A 153 21.25 -2.27 12.19
C GLU A 153 20.33 -1.20 11.59
N PRO A 154 20.88 -0.12 11.01
CA PRO A 154 20.07 0.87 10.31
C PRO A 154 19.37 0.23 9.11
N VAL A 155 18.08 0.49 8.97
CA VAL A 155 17.25 0.02 7.86
C VAL A 155 16.51 1.19 7.22
N PRO A 156 16.12 1.10 5.94
CA PRO A 156 15.24 2.09 5.32
C PRO A 156 13.86 2.08 5.98
N PHE A 157 13.39 3.26 6.39
CA PHE A 157 12.03 3.47 6.91
C PHE A 157 11.56 4.90 6.61
N GLY A 158 10.26 5.14 6.77
CA GLY A 158 9.68 6.48 6.71
C GLY A 158 8.57 6.66 7.73
N PHE A 159 8.07 7.88 7.87
CA PHE A 159 6.91 8.19 8.71
C PHE A 159 5.76 8.75 7.89
N ASN A 160 4.53 8.46 8.27
CA ASN A 160 3.40 9.15 7.69
C ASN A 160 3.43 10.64 8.09
N LEU A 161 3.06 11.53 7.17
CA LEU A 161 2.68 12.89 7.47
C LEU A 161 1.26 13.06 6.94
N ILE A 162 0.28 13.08 7.84
CA ILE A 162 -1.12 13.24 7.46
C ILE A 162 -1.52 14.71 7.49
N HIS A 163 -2.29 15.15 6.51
CA HIS A 163 -2.91 16.46 6.55
C HIS A 163 -4.00 16.51 7.62
N SER A 164 -3.96 17.49 8.52
CA SER A 164 -4.91 17.63 9.65
C SER A 164 -5.54 19.03 9.68
N PRO A 165 -6.47 19.35 8.75
CA PRO A 165 -7.04 20.69 8.63
C PRO A 165 -7.83 21.14 9.88
N ASN A 166 -8.37 20.18 10.63
CA ASN A 166 -9.15 20.43 11.84
C ASN A 166 -8.30 20.55 13.12
N GLU A 167 -6.98 20.40 13.01
CA GLU A 167 -6.05 20.50 14.15
C GLU A 167 -4.93 21.51 13.85
N PRO A 168 -5.22 22.82 13.98
CA PRO A 168 -4.26 23.87 13.69
C PRO A 168 -2.93 23.68 14.44
N GLY A 169 -1.83 23.70 13.69
CA GLY A 169 -0.48 23.58 14.26
C GLY A 169 0.04 22.15 14.45
N LEU A 170 -0.82 21.11 14.42
CA LEU A 170 -0.36 19.73 14.57
C LEU A 170 0.61 19.33 13.46
N GLU A 171 0.26 19.58 12.20
CA GLU A 171 1.11 19.29 11.05
C GLU A 171 2.48 19.98 11.18
N ASN A 172 2.49 21.22 11.69
CA ASN A 172 3.72 21.97 11.92
C ASN A 172 4.59 21.34 13.03
N ALA A 173 3.97 20.95 14.16
CA ALA A 173 4.66 20.31 15.27
C ALA A 173 5.26 18.95 14.88
N ILE A 174 4.56 18.17 14.06
CA ILE A 174 5.07 16.90 13.53
C ILE A 174 6.24 17.14 12.56
N VAL A 175 6.15 18.14 11.67
CA VAL A 175 7.29 18.50 10.80
C VAL A 175 8.49 18.98 11.62
N ASP A 176 8.28 19.78 12.67
CA ASP A 176 9.38 20.21 13.57
C ASP A 176 10.07 19.00 14.20
N LEU A 177 9.29 18.01 14.63
CA LEU A 177 9.80 16.77 15.20
C LEU A 177 10.61 15.97 14.17
N TYR A 178 10.08 15.81 12.95
CA TYR A 178 10.78 15.10 11.87
C TYR A 178 12.08 15.78 11.46
N LEU A 179 12.11 17.11 11.39
CA LEU A 179 13.33 17.86 11.07
C LEU A 179 14.36 17.75 12.19
N ARG A 180 13.94 17.89 13.46
CA ARG A 180 14.82 17.77 14.63
C ARG A 180 15.48 16.39 14.71
N HIS A 181 14.73 15.34 14.41
CA HIS A 181 15.21 13.97 14.41
C HIS A 181 15.71 13.50 13.05
N GLU A 182 15.89 14.39 12.06
CA GLU A 182 16.44 14.03 10.75
C GLU A 182 15.69 12.86 10.07
N ILE A 183 14.37 12.81 10.21
CA ILE A 183 13.54 11.85 9.47
C ILE A 183 13.56 12.28 8.01
N ARG A 184 14.28 11.51 7.17
CA ARG A 184 14.57 11.87 5.77
C ARG A 184 13.55 11.38 4.74
N LEU A 185 12.49 10.69 5.18
CA LEU A 185 11.43 10.22 4.32
C LEU A 185 10.06 10.28 4.99
N VAL A 186 9.09 10.89 4.30
CA VAL A 186 7.68 10.87 4.72
C VAL A 186 6.75 10.36 3.62
N GLU A 187 5.69 9.65 4.03
CA GLU A 187 4.51 9.38 3.20
C GLU A 187 3.47 10.46 3.49
N ALA A 188 3.27 11.40 2.57
CA ALA A 188 2.31 12.48 2.70
C ALA A 188 0.91 12.01 2.26
N SER A 189 -0.05 11.96 3.19
CA SER A 189 -1.41 11.44 2.94
C SER A 189 -2.52 12.44 3.35
N ALA A 190 -3.71 12.24 2.78
CA ALA A 190 -4.92 13.07 3.01
C ALA A 190 -4.82 14.56 2.60
N PHE A 191 -3.75 14.96 1.90
CA PHE A 191 -3.60 16.34 1.43
C PHE A 191 -4.61 16.70 0.34
N LEU A 192 -5.29 17.84 0.50
CA LEU A 192 -6.15 18.46 -0.52
C LEU A 192 -5.39 19.49 -1.39
N GLY A 193 -4.22 19.90 -0.91
CA GLY A 193 -3.31 20.83 -1.55
C GLY A 193 -1.98 20.83 -0.80
N ILE A 194 -1.00 21.56 -1.34
CA ILE A 194 0.29 21.75 -0.69
C ILE A 194 0.13 22.71 0.47
N THR A 195 0.80 22.41 1.59
CA THR A 195 0.80 23.22 2.80
C THR A 195 2.20 23.76 3.09
N LEU A 196 2.29 24.83 3.87
CA LEU A 196 3.57 25.40 4.26
C LEU A 196 4.44 24.41 5.07
N PRO A 197 3.92 23.64 6.06
CA PRO A 197 4.74 22.65 6.77
C PRO A 197 5.30 21.56 5.86
N LEU A 198 4.54 21.07 4.89
CA LEU A 198 5.03 20.09 3.92
C LEU A 198 6.16 20.66 3.04
N VAL A 199 5.99 21.89 2.54
CA VAL A 199 7.05 22.57 1.76
C VAL A 199 8.29 22.77 2.61
N ARG A 200 8.11 23.23 3.85
CA ARG A 200 9.20 23.39 4.82
C ARG A 200 9.96 22.09 5.02
N TYR A 201 9.26 20.97 5.24
CA TYR A 201 9.88 19.67 5.35
C TYR A 201 10.72 19.36 4.09
N ARG A 202 10.12 19.48 2.90
CA ARG A 202 10.76 19.13 1.62
C ARG A 202 12.04 19.92 1.34
N VAL A 203 12.05 21.21 1.66
CA VAL A 203 13.14 22.14 1.25
C VAL A 203 14.17 22.40 2.35
N SER A 204 13.92 21.97 3.59
CA SER A 204 14.87 22.16 4.69
C SER A 204 16.17 21.41 4.43
N GLY A 205 17.30 22.12 4.47
CA GLY A 205 18.62 21.57 4.20
C GLY A 205 18.93 21.34 2.72
N ILE A 206 18.14 21.89 1.79
CA ILE A 206 18.44 21.83 0.35
C ILE A 206 19.79 22.47 0.04
N TYR A 207 20.59 21.83 -0.82
CA TYR A 207 21.90 22.31 -1.27
C TYR A 207 22.21 21.90 -2.71
N LYS A 208 23.28 22.44 -3.29
CA LYS A 208 23.89 21.93 -4.53
C LYS A 208 25.17 21.18 -4.21
N ASP A 209 25.32 19.97 -4.76
CA ASP A 209 26.55 19.19 -4.61
C ASP A 209 27.69 19.73 -5.51
N GLU A 210 28.88 19.14 -5.41
CA GLU A 210 30.07 19.52 -6.19
C GLU A 210 29.87 19.37 -7.71
N ALA A 211 28.96 18.49 -8.13
CA ALA A 211 28.59 18.30 -9.53
C ALA A 211 27.48 19.25 -10.00
N GLY A 212 26.99 20.13 -9.11
CA GLY A 212 25.94 21.10 -9.39
C GLY A 212 24.52 20.55 -9.31
N ASN A 213 24.32 19.31 -8.86
CA ASN A 213 22.99 18.72 -8.69
C ASN A 213 22.29 19.30 -7.47
N ILE A 214 21.00 19.56 -7.58
CA ILE A 214 20.17 19.98 -6.44
C ILE A 214 19.86 18.75 -5.59
N VAL A 215 20.29 18.77 -4.33
CA VAL A 215 20.09 17.70 -3.35
C VAL A 215 19.09 18.17 -2.29
N THR A 216 18.05 17.36 -2.10
CA THR A 216 17.09 17.49 -1.01
C THR A 216 17.27 16.36 -0.01
N PRO A 217 17.75 16.62 1.21
CA PRO A 217 17.88 15.59 2.23
C PRO A 217 16.55 14.92 2.60
N ASN A 218 15.45 15.66 2.50
CA ASN A 218 14.12 15.23 2.96
C ASN A 218 13.24 14.85 1.77
N ASN A 219 12.83 13.59 1.71
CA ASN A 219 12.08 13.01 0.61
C ASN A 219 10.61 12.82 0.96
N VAL A 220 9.74 13.00 -0.04
CA VAL A 220 8.29 12.89 0.10
C VAL A 220 7.79 11.87 -0.91
N ILE A 221 7.06 10.87 -0.42
CA ILE A 221 6.19 10.01 -1.24
C ILE A 221 4.76 10.49 -1.01
N ALA A 222 4.11 11.04 -2.03
CA ALA A 222 2.73 11.51 -1.91
C ALA A 222 1.76 10.37 -2.16
N LYS A 223 0.74 10.17 -1.31
CA LYS A 223 -0.33 9.19 -1.55
C LYS A 223 -1.62 9.90 -1.91
N VAL A 224 -2.11 9.66 -3.13
CA VAL A 224 -3.23 10.41 -3.71
C VAL A 224 -4.15 9.50 -4.52
N SER A 225 -5.41 9.91 -4.60
CA SER A 225 -6.42 9.27 -5.45
C SER A 225 -6.91 10.20 -6.57
N ARG A 226 -6.49 11.47 -6.61
CA ARG A 226 -7.03 12.50 -7.50
C ARG A 226 -5.98 13.22 -8.33
N VAL A 227 -6.31 13.49 -9.60
CA VAL A 227 -5.41 14.12 -10.58
C VAL A 227 -5.03 15.54 -10.16
N GLU A 228 -5.97 16.31 -9.63
CA GLU A 228 -5.77 17.69 -9.19
C GLU A 228 -4.83 17.81 -7.99
N VAL A 229 -4.80 16.81 -7.11
CA VAL A 229 -3.86 16.75 -6.00
C VAL A 229 -2.50 16.26 -6.50
N ALA A 230 -2.49 15.21 -7.32
CA ALA A 230 -1.27 14.67 -7.92
C ALA A 230 -0.47 15.73 -8.69
N ALA A 231 -1.15 16.58 -9.46
CA ALA A 231 -0.53 17.65 -10.23
C ALA A 231 0.21 18.65 -9.32
N LYS A 232 -0.35 18.97 -8.15
CA LYS A 232 0.29 19.88 -7.18
C LYS A 232 1.55 19.27 -6.55
N PHE A 233 1.58 17.96 -6.34
CA PHE A 233 2.77 17.26 -5.82
C PHE A 233 3.88 17.14 -6.87
N PHE A 234 3.52 16.94 -8.14
CA PHE A 234 4.49 16.91 -9.23
C PHE A 234 4.99 18.29 -9.66
N ALA A 235 4.26 19.35 -9.36
CA ALA A 235 4.72 20.72 -9.55
C ALA A 235 5.79 21.11 -8.51
N PRO A 236 6.58 22.16 -8.78
CA PRO A 236 7.47 22.73 -7.78
C PRO A 236 6.71 23.33 -6.59
N PRO A 237 7.36 23.47 -5.42
CA PRO A 237 6.80 24.20 -4.29
C PRO A 237 6.29 25.60 -4.68
N PRO A 238 5.08 26.00 -4.23
CA PRO A 238 4.53 27.31 -4.59
C PRO A 238 5.44 28.47 -4.19
N SER A 239 5.65 29.42 -5.12
CA SER A 239 6.56 30.56 -4.91
C SER A 239 6.22 31.41 -3.68
N LYS A 240 4.92 31.60 -3.38
CA LYS A 240 4.48 32.31 -2.16
C LYS A 240 4.93 31.61 -0.88
N MET A 241 4.87 30.28 -0.84
CA MET A 241 5.33 29.50 0.32
C MET A 241 6.85 29.54 0.43
N LEU A 242 7.58 29.50 -0.69
CA LEU A 242 9.04 29.67 -0.66
C LEU A 242 9.46 31.06 -0.16
N GLN A 243 8.79 32.11 -0.63
CA GLN A 243 9.01 33.49 -0.17
C GLN A 243 8.72 33.64 1.33
N GLU A 244 7.66 33.01 1.81
CA GLU A 244 7.33 32.98 3.23
C GLU A 244 8.42 32.29 4.05
N LEU A 245 8.93 31.14 3.60
CA LEU A 245 10.03 30.44 4.28
C LEU A 245 11.35 31.23 4.26
N VAL A 246 11.61 31.99 3.19
CA VAL A 246 12.74 32.95 3.14
C VAL A 246 12.55 34.07 4.16
N GLY A 247 11.35 34.65 4.24
CA GLY A 247 11.01 35.68 5.22
C GLY A 247 11.12 35.20 6.68
N GLN A 248 10.86 33.91 6.92
CA GLN A 248 11.04 33.26 8.21
C GLN A 248 12.49 32.84 8.51
N GLY A 249 13.43 33.01 7.55
CA GLY A 249 14.83 32.60 7.70
C GLY A 249 15.05 31.08 7.70
N VAL A 250 14.04 30.29 7.28
CA VAL A 250 14.13 28.82 7.22
C VAL A 250 15.01 28.36 6.05
N ILE A 251 14.95 29.09 4.94
CA ILE A 251 15.80 28.89 3.76
C ILE A 251 16.32 30.23 3.25
N THR A 252 17.43 30.22 2.52
CA THR A 252 17.94 31.40 1.82
C THR A 252 17.21 31.64 0.49
N ALA A 253 17.34 32.84 -0.07
CA ALA A 253 16.82 33.13 -1.42
C ALA A 253 17.40 32.18 -2.48
N GLN A 254 18.68 31.81 -2.35
CA GLN A 254 19.33 30.87 -3.25
C GLN A 254 18.75 29.44 -3.12
N GLN A 255 18.43 29.01 -1.90
CA GLN A 255 17.76 27.73 -1.65
C GLN A 255 16.33 27.72 -2.21
N ALA A 256 15.62 28.84 -2.14
CA ALA A 256 14.30 28.98 -2.77
C ALA A 256 14.38 28.87 -4.30
N GLU A 257 15.43 29.42 -4.93
CA GLU A 257 15.67 29.26 -6.37
C GLU A 257 15.96 27.79 -6.76
N TRP A 258 16.66 27.03 -5.92
CA TRP A 258 16.85 25.60 -6.15
C TRP A 258 15.56 24.82 -5.92
N ALA A 259 14.79 25.20 -4.89
CA ALA A 259 13.52 24.56 -4.56
C ALA A 259 12.48 24.70 -5.68
N SER A 260 12.51 25.79 -6.47
CA SER A 260 11.59 25.97 -7.60
C SER A 260 11.90 25.06 -8.81
N GLN A 261 13.01 24.31 -8.78
CA GLN A 261 13.46 23.42 -9.86
C GLN A 261 13.27 21.93 -9.53
N ILE A 262 12.62 21.61 -8.42
CA ILE A 262 12.34 20.25 -7.98
C ILE A 262 10.84 20.07 -7.75
N PRO A 263 10.29 18.85 -7.88
CA PRO A 263 8.91 18.61 -7.49
C PRO A 263 8.77 18.62 -5.96
N VAL A 264 7.56 18.93 -5.47
CA VAL A 264 7.23 18.72 -4.05
C VAL A 264 7.40 17.25 -3.66
N ALA A 265 6.90 16.33 -4.49
CA ALA A 265 7.15 14.91 -4.38
C ALA A 265 7.53 14.34 -5.75
N ARG A 266 8.68 13.66 -5.80
CA ARG A 266 9.11 12.94 -7.00
C ARG A 266 8.36 11.61 -7.16
N ASP A 267 8.05 11.00 -6.03
CA ASP A 267 7.41 9.70 -5.91
C ASP A 267 5.97 9.89 -5.45
N LEU A 268 5.06 9.22 -6.14
CA LEU A 268 3.64 9.35 -5.87
C LEU A 268 2.96 7.98 -5.95
N THR A 269 2.27 7.61 -4.89
CA THR A 269 1.42 6.42 -4.83
C THR A 269 0.03 6.79 -5.32
N SER A 270 -0.40 6.19 -6.44
CA SER A 270 -1.81 6.24 -6.84
C SER A 270 -2.59 5.22 -6.01
N GLU A 271 -3.41 5.70 -5.08
CA GLU A 271 -4.21 4.87 -4.18
C GLU A 271 -5.63 4.67 -4.73
N ALA A 272 -5.89 3.44 -5.18
CA ALA A 272 -7.19 2.99 -5.64
C ALA A 272 -8.11 2.64 -4.45
N ASP A 273 -9.14 1.82 -4.69
CA ASP A 273 -9.95 1.26 -3.60
C ASP A 273 -9.08 0.55 -2.55
N SER A 274 -9.19 0.99 -1.29
CA SER A 274 -8.30 0.64 -0.19
C SER A 274 -9.05 0.59 1.14
N GLY A 275 -8.44 -0.02 2.18
CA GLY A 275 -8.97 0.03 3.54
C GLY A 275 -8.78 1.41 4.17
N GLY A 276 -9.72 1.84 5.02
CA GLY A 276 -9.70 3.17 5.62
C GLY A 276 -10.26 4.23 4.67
N HIS A 277 -9.72 5.45 4.69
CA HIS A 277 -10.18 6.51 3.79
C HIS A 277 -9.92 6.16 2.33
N THR A 278 -10.97 6.13 1.52
CA THR A 278 -10.88 5.86 0.09
C THR A 278 -12.02 6.52 -0.68
N ASP A 279 -11.74 6.91 -1.93
CA ASP A 279 -12.73 7.35 -2.92
C ASP A 279 -13.27 6.14 -3.74
N ASN A 280 -12.90 4.90 -3.38
CA ASN A 280 -13.26 3.65 -4.07
C ASN A 280 -12.94 3.65 -5.59
N ARG A 281 -11.81 4.24 -5.98
CA ARG A 281 -11.46 4.38 -7.40
C ARG A 281 -11.02 3.04 -7.99
N PRO A 282 -11.51 2.67 -9.18
CA PRO A 282 -11.04 1.47 -9.85
C PRO A 282 -9.54 1.55 -10.18
N ALA A 283 -8.79 0.55 -9.72
CA ALA A 283 -7.34 0.43 -9.93
C ALA A 283 -6.92 0.61 -11.40
N VAL A 284 -7.60 -0.15 -12.28
CA VAL A 284 -7.34 -0.20 -13.72
C VAL A 284 -7.59 1.13 -14.45
N CYS A 285 -8.32 2.06 -13.83
CA CYS A 285 -8.56 3.39 -14.38
C CYS A 285 -7.65 4.44 -13.75
N LEU A 286 -7.50 4.40 -12.42
CA LEU A 286 -6.74 5.41 -11.68
C LEU A 286 -5.26 5.39 -12.05
N HIS A 287 -4.61 4.22 -11.96
CA HIS A 287 -3.15 4.17 -12.09
C HIS A 287 -2.66 4.65 -13.47
N PRO A 288 -3.20 4.15 -14.61
CA PRO A 288 -2.81 4.66 -15.92
C PRO A 288 -3.06 6.17 -16.09
N THR A 289 -4.13 6.70 -15.49
CA THR A 289 -4.43 8.14 -15.52
C THR A 289 -3.35 8.96 -14.82
N ILE A 290 -2.88 8.51 -13.66
CA ILE A 290 -1.81 9.18 -12.91
C ILE A 290 -0.45 9.02 -13.61
N VAL A 291 -0.18 7.87 -14.24
CA VAL A 291 1.02 7.68 -15.09
C VAL A 291 1.02 8.65 -16.28
N ALA A 292 -0.13 8.86 -16.93
CA ALA A 292 -0.27 9.83 -18.01
C ALA A 292 -0.03 11.26 -17.53
N LEU A 293 -0.53 11.63 -16.34
CA LEU A 293 -0.22 12.91 -15.70
C LEU A 293 1.29 13.05 -15.44
N LYS A 294 1.92 12.04 -14.83
CA LYS A 294 3.36 12.01 -14.56
C LYS A 294 4.18 12.25 -15.83
N ASN A 295 3.83 11.61 -16.94
CA ASN A 295 4.50 11.82 -18.23
C ASN A 295 4.38 13.27 -18.72
N ARG A 296 3.19 13.89 -18.62
CA ARG A 296 2.98 15.29 -19.00
C ARG A 296 3.80 16.25 -18.12
N MET A 297 3.74 16.06 -16.79
CA MET A 297 4.46 16.92 -15.84
C MET A 297 5.98 16.77 -15.97
N GLN A 298 6.48 15.55 -16.19
CA GLN A 298 7.90 15.33 -16.46
C GLN A 298 8.36 16.07 -17.73
N LYS A 299 7.54 16.08 -18.79
CA LYS A 299 7.82 16.84 -20.02
C LYS A 299 7.77 18.35 -19.80
N GLU A 300 6.81 18.83 -19.01
CA GLU A 300 6.60 20.25 -18.71
C GLU A 300 7.76 20.84 -17.90
N TYR A 301 8.14 20.19 -16.79
CA TYR A 301 9.16 20.70 -15.88
C TYR A 301 10.58 20.23 -16.22
N ASN A 302 10.71 19.17 -17.04
CA ASN A 302 12.00 18.61 -17.45
C ASN A 302 12.95 18.32 -16.27
N TYR A 303 12.42 17.74 -15.19
CA TYR A 303 13.22 17.43 -14.00
C TYR A 303 14.38 16.48 -14.33
N ALA A 304 15.57 16.78 -13.81
CA ALA A 304 16.76 15.94 -14.01
C ALA A 304 16.57 14.49 -13.51
N LYS A 305 15.85 14.33 -12.41
CA LYS A 305 15.46 13.03 -11.86
C LYS A 305 14.01 12.74 -12.25
N PRO A 306 13.71 11.67 -13.02
CA PRO A 306 12.36 11.40 -13.49
C PRO A 306 11.36 11.19 -12.36
N LEU A 307 10.15 11.74 -12.52
CA LEU A 307 8.99 11.44 -11.67
C LEU A 307 8.62 9.95 -11.73
N ARG A 308 8.08 9.41 -10.63
CA ARG A 308 7.68 8.01 -10.50
C ARG A 308 6.28 7.89 -9.93
N VAL A 309 5.55 6.87 -10.36
CA VAL A 309 4.20 6.56 -9.85
C VAL A 309 4.19 5.12 -9.37
N GLY A 310 4.03 4.91 -8.08
CA GLY A 310 3.72 3.61 -7.50
C GLY A 310 2.22 3.34 -7.44
N PHE A 311 1.86 2.11 -7.09
CA PHE A 311 0.47 1.67 -7.05
C PHE A 311 0.09 1.06 -5.70
N GLY A 312 -1.05 1.48 -5.15
CA GLY A 312 -1.62 0.94 -3.92
C GLY A 312 -3.15 0.84 -4.00
N GLY A 313 -3.75 0.03 -3.12
CA GLY A 313 -5.18 -0.26 -3.12
C GLY A 313 -5.52 -1.49 -3.98
N GLY A 314 -6.12 -2.51 -3.36
CA GLY A 314 -6.51 -3.76 -4.04
C GLY A 314 -5.40 -4.81 -4.22
N ILE A 315 -4.18 -4.58 -3.73
CA ILE A 315 -3.09 -5.56 -3.83
C ILE A 315 -3.15 -6.52 -2.64
N GLY A 316 -3.56 -7.75 -2.90
CA GLY A 316 -3.65 -8.83 -1.91
C GLY A 316 -3.20 -10.19 -2.42
N THR A 317 -2.84 -10.31 -3.69
CA THR A 317 -2.40 -11.56 -4.31
C THR A 317 -1.24 -11.32 -5.28
N PRO A 318 -0.43 -12.36 -5.58
CA PRO A 318 0.57 -12.31 -6.63
C PRO A 318 0.05 -11.80 -7.98
N ALA A 319 -1.15 -12.24 -8.38
CA ALA A 319 -1.79 -11.77 -9.61
C ALA A 319 -2.10 -10.26 -9.58
N SER A 320 -2.59 -9.74 -8.45
CA SER A 320 -2.84 -8.29 -8.30
C SER A 320 -1.54 -7.47 -8.29
N ALA A 321 -0.45 -8.02 -7.74
CA ALA A 321 0.87 -7.39 -7.78
C ALA A 321 1.48 -7.43 -9.21
N ALA A 322 1.35 -8.54 -9.93
CA ALA A 322 1.73 -8.65 -11.34
C ALA A 322 0.98 -7.63 -12.20
N ALA A 323 -0.34 -7.50 -12.00
CA ALA A 323 -1.14 -6.52 -12.71
C ALA A 323 -0.68 -5.08 -12.44
N ALA A 324 -0.31 -4.76 -11.20
CA ALA A 324 0.26 -3.45 -10.85
C ALA A 324 1.54 -3.14 -11.64
N PHE A 325 2.51 -4.06 -11.64
CA PHE A 325 3.74 -3.89 -12.39
C PHE A 325 3.52 -3.85 -13.90
N ALA A 326 2.59 -4.68 -14.43
CA ALA A 326 2.22 -4.67 -15.84
C ALA A 326 1.59 -3.33 -16.28
N MET A 327 0.89 -2.63 -15.39
CA MET A 327 0.38 -1.28 -15.64
C MET A 327 1.45 -0.18 -15.53
N GLY A 328 2.69 -0.53 -15.19
CA GLY A 328 3.82 0.39 -15.11
C GLY A 328 4.08 0.98 -13.73
N ALA A 329 3.64 0.32 -12.65
CA ALA A 329 3.93 0.77 -11.29
C ALA A 329 5.44 0.77 -11.01
N ALA A 330 5.96 1.90 -10.54
CA ALA A 330 7.37 2.03 -10.14
C ALA A 330 7.67 1.24 -8.85
N TYR A 331 6.66 1.05 -8.01
CA TYR A 331 6.69 0.24 -6.78
C TYR A 331 5.24 -0.11 -6.41
N ILE A 332 5.06 -1.13 -5.58
CA ILE A 332 3.73 -1.51 -5.04
C ILE A 332 3.60 -1.16 -3.56
N VAL A 333 2.37 -0.91 -3.12
CA VAL A 333 2.05 -0.56 -1.73
C VAL A 333 1.00 -1.53 -1.16
N LEU A 334 1.33 -2.18 -0.04
CA LEU A 334 0.41 -3.04 0.70
C LEU A 334 0.03 -2.42 2.05
N GLY A 335 -1.26 -2.48 2.38
CA GLY A 335 -1.84 -2.00 3.63
C GLY A 335 -2.61 -3.09 4.36
N SER A 336 -3.83 -3.40 3.92
CA SER A 336 -4.73 -4.33 4.62
C SER A 336 -4.07 -5.67 4.98
N VAL A 337 -3.31 -6.30 4.06
CA VAL A 337 -2.59 -7.56 4.32
C VAL A 337 -1.66 -7.43 5.52
N HIS A 338 -0.84 -6.37 5.57
CA HIS A 338 0.11 -6.12 6.67
C HIS A 338 -0.60 -5.93 8.01
N GLN A 339 -1.83 -5.41 8.04
CA GLN A 339 -2.58 -5.32 9.30
C GLN A 339 -2.85 -6.70 9.92
N SER A 340 -2.99 -7.75 9.10
CA SER A 340 -3.16 -9.12 9.61
C SER A 340 -1.86 -9.80 10.04
N CYS A 341 -0.71 -9.17 9.81
CA CYS A 341 0.59 -9.73 10.17
C CYS A 341 0.93 -9.51 11.64
N ILE A 342 1.70 -10.41 12.23
CA ILE A 342 2.05 -10.40 13.67
C ILE A 342 2.83 -9.16 14.09
N GLU A 343 3.56 -8.53 13.16
CA GLU A 343 4.32 -7.31 13.41
C GLU A 343 3.41 -6.07 13.53
N SER A 344 2.15 -6.13 13.09
CA SER A 344 1.25 -4.98 13.12
C SER A 344 0.88 -4.58 14.55
N GLY A 345 0.72 -3.27 14.78
CA GLY A 345 0.36 -2.70 16.09
C GLY A 345 -1.11 -2.85 16.47
N THR A 346 -1.84 -3.83 15.92
CA THR A 346 -3.24 -4.13 16.29
C THR A 346 -3.31 -5.32 17.26
N SER A 347 -4.48 -5.59 17.83
CA SER A 347 -4.69 -6.76 18.71
C SER A 347 -4.70 -8.09 17.95
N ASP A 348 -4.42 -9.18 18.67
CA ASP A 348 -4.56 -10.55 18.14
C ASP A 348 -6.01 -10.84 17.71
N THR A 349 -6.99 -10.36 18.46
CA THR A 349 -8.41 -10.49 18.12
C THR A 349 -8.72 -9.83 16.78
N ALA A 350 -8.18 -8.62 16.52
CA ALA A 350 -8.34 -7.95 15.23
C ALA A 350 -7.62 -8.70 14.09
N ARG A 351 -6.40 -9.22 14.32
CA ARG A 351 -5.68 -10.07 13.34
C ARG A 351 -6.47 -11.32 12.97
N LEU A 352 -7.05 -11.99 13.96
CA LEU A 352 -7.91 -13.16 13.74
C LEU A 352 -9.15 -12.81 12.90
N MET A 353 -9.80 -11.69 13.20
CA MET A 353 -10.95 -11.21 12.41
C MET A 353 -10.57 -10.90 10.96
N LEU A 354 -9.40 -10.27 10.74
CA LEU A 354 -8.88 -10.00 9.39
C LEU A 354 -8.59 -11.30 8.63
N ALA A 355 -8.01 -12.31 9.27
CA ALA A 355 -7.72 -13.60 8.65
C ALA A 355 -8.98 -14.38 8.22
N GLN A 356 -10.14 -14.06 8.80
CA GLN A 356 -11.42 -14.68 8.48
C GLN A 356 -12.23 -13.90 7.43
N ALA A 357 -11.76 -12.73 7.00
CA ALA A 357 -12.48 -11.89 6.04
C ALA A 357 -12.54 -12.55 4.65
N GLY A 358 -13.73 -12.63 4.06
CA GLY A 358 -13.93 -13.00 2.66
C GLY A 358 -14.01 -11.79 1.73
N GLN A 359 -14.18 -12.05 0.44
CA GLN A 359 -14.22 -11.01 -0.60
C GLN A 359 -15.30 -9.93 -0.35
N ALA A 360 -16.46 -10.33 0.19
CA ALA A 360 -17.61 -9.45 0.40
C ALA A 360 -17.71 -8.92 1.84
N ASP A 361 -16.69 -9.08 2.68
CA ASP A 361 -16.74 -8.80 4.12
C ASP A 361 -16.28 -7.38 4.50
N THR A 362 -16.25 -6.45 3.54
CA THR A 362 -16.04 -5.02 3.79
C THR A 362 -17.30 -4.19 3.52
N ALA A 363 -17.35 -2.98 4.07
CA ALA A 363 -18.37 -1.97 3.82
C ALA A 363 -17.81 -0.56 4.02
N MET A 364 -18.45 0.43 3.42
CA MET A 364 -18.24 1.84 3.76
C MET A 364 -19.00 2.18 5.04
N ALA A 365 -18.38 2.96 5.92
CA ALA A 365 -18.96 3.46 7.16
C ALA A 365 -18.56 4.93 7.39
N PRO A 366 -19.37 5.74 8.10
CA PRO A 366 -19.01 7.11 8.44
C PRO A 366 -17.64 7.24 9.13
N ALA A 367 -16.85 8.20 8.69
CA ALA A 367 -15.54 8.53 9.25
C ALA A 367 -15.67 9.45 10.49
N GLY A 368 -14.75 9.37 11.45
CA GLY A 368 -14.82 10.17 12.68
C GLY A 368 -14.24 11.59 12.58
N ASP A 369 -13.32 11.83 11.65
CA ASP A 369 -12.57 13.07 11.44
C ASP A 369 -13.31 14.10 10.56
N MET A 370 -14.28 13.65 9.76
CA MET A 370 -15.15 14.45 8.90
C MET A 370 -16.59 13.92 8.89
N PHE A 371 -17.05 13.44 10.04
CA PHE A 371 -18.38 12.83 10.23
C PHE A 371 -19.51 13.73 9.73
N GLU A 372 -19.46 15.00 10.10
CA GLU A 372 -20.46 16.02 9.78
C GLU A 372 -20.58 16.27 8.28
N MET A 373 -19.50 16.02 7.51
CA MET A 373 -19.45 16.18 6.06
C MET A 373 -19.88 14.92 5.29
N GLY A 374 -20.20 13.83 5.99
CA GLY A 374 -20.62 12.56 5.38
C GLY A 374 -19.48 11.79 4.71
N VAL A 375 -18.23 12.06 5.08
CA VAL A 375 -17.08 11.28 4.60
C VAL A 375 -17.15 9.87 5.17
N THR A 376 -16.73 8.89 4.38
CA THR A 376 -16.75 7.48 4.74
C THR A 376 -15.37 6.85 4.65
N VAL A 377 -15.22 5.72 5.36
CA VAL A 377 -14.05 4.85 5.35
C VAL A 377 -14.47 3.41 5.07
N GLN A 378 -13.61 2.64 4.41
CA GLN A 378 -13.81 1.23 4.15
C GLN A 378 -13.31 0.38 5.32
N VAL A 379 -14.21 -0.42 5.89
CA VAL A 379 -14.00 -1.19 7.11
C VAL A 379 -14.42 -2.64 6.95
N LEU A 380 -13.85 -3.52 7.78
CA LEU A 380 -14.36 -4.87 7.96
C LEU A 380 -15.78 -4.82 8.54
N LYS A 381 -16.70 -5.62 7.98
CA LYS A 381 -18.07 -5.77 8.52
C LYS A 381 -18.33 -7.16 9.11
N ARG A 382 -17.48 -8.15 8.86
CA ARG A 382 -17.63 -9.48 9.43
C ARG A 382 -17.09 -9.54 10.85
N GLY A 383 -17.88 -10.10 11.77
CA GLY A 383 -17.49 -10.26 13.18
C GLY A 383 -17.57 -8.98 14.02
N THR A 384 -18.05 -7.88 13.45
CA THR A 384 -18.27 -6.58 14.12
C THR A 384 -19.55 -5.94 13.59
N MET A 385 -20.22 -5.15 14.43
CA MET A 385 -21.40 -4.36 14.08
C MET A 385 -21.06 -2.89 13.83
N PHE A 386 -19.77 -2.52 13.86
CA PHE A 386 -19.32 -1.13 13.72
C PHE A 386 -19.92 -0.44 12.50
N ALA A 387 -19.82 -1.03 11.30
CA ALA A 387 -20.28 -0.38 10.07
C ALA A 387 -21.79 -0.02 10.14
N MET A 388 -22.60 -0.95 10.66
CA MET A 388 -24.04 -0.74 10.85
C MET A 388 -24.32 0.32 11.93
N ARG A 389 -23.61 0.28 13.06
CA ARG A 389 -23.77 1.22 14.17
C ARG A 389 -23.34 2.63 13.77
N ALA A 390 -22.22 2.78 13.09
CA ALA A 390 -21.74 4.05 12.56
C ALA A 390 -22.74 4.65 11.56
N GLN A 391 -23.29 3.83 10.65
CA GLN A 391 -24.34 4.28 9.73
C GLN A 391 -25.58 4.76 10.49
N LYS A 392 -26.00 4.04 11.54
CA LYS A 392 -27.13 4.45 12.39
C LYS A 392 -26.86 5.77 13.12
N LEU A 393 -25.64 6.03 13.59
CA LEU A 393 -25.27 7.33 14.16
C LEU A 393 -25.42 8.45 13.13
N TYR A 394 -24.98 8.23 11.89
CA TYR A 394 -25.12 9.22 10.83
C TYR A 394 -26.59 9.46 10.42
N GLU A 395 -27.40 8.42 10.37
CA GLU A 395 -28.86 8.55 10.17
C GLU A 395 -29.52 9.39 11.26
N LEU A 396 -29.19 9.12 12.53
CA LEU A 396 -29.70 9.90 13.66
C LEU A 396 -29.24 11.36 13.59
N PHE A 397 -27.95 11.58 13.26
CA PHE A 397 -27.37 12.92 13.08
C PHE A 397 -28.07 13.72 11.98
N ARG A 398 -28.47 13.07 10.88
CA ARG A 398 -29.22 13.74 9.79
C ARG A 398 -30.70 13.96 10.10
N LYS A 399 -31.28 13.11 10.96
CA LYS A 399 -32.72 13.12 11.29
C LYS A 399 -33.07 14.18 12.33
N TYR A 400 -32.18 14.44 13.28
CA TYR A 400 -32.43 15.27 14.46
C TYR A 400 -31.41 16.42 14.56
N ASN A 401 -31.82 17.55 15.15
CA ASN A 401 -30.91 18.68 15.42
C ASN A 401 -30.30 18.61 16.82
N SER A 402 -30.89 17.85 17.74
CA SER A 402 -30.36 17.67 19.09
C SER A 402 -30.79 16.34 19.70
N ILE A 403 -30.19 15.96 20.82
CA ILE A 403 -30.56 14.73 21.54
C ILE A 403 -31.96 14.83 22.18
N GLU A 404 -32.41 16.04 22.51
CA GLU A 404 -33.73 16.30 23.10
C GLU A 404 -34.87 16.06 22.10
N GLU A 405 -34.61 16.11 20.79
CA GLU A 405 -35.58 15.80 19.74
C GLU A 405 -35.78 14.30 19.52
N PHE A 406 -34.96 13.44 20.14
CA PHE A 406 -35.00 12.00 19.90
C PHE A 406 -36.32 11.40 20.40
N SER A 407 -36.85 10.43 19.64
CA SER A 407 -37.87 9.54 20.18
C SER A 407 -37.29 8.74 21.36
N ALA A 408 -38.13 8.39 22.35
CA ALA A 408 -37.70 7.57 23.49
C ALA A 408 -37.04 6.24 23.04
N ALA A 409 -37.56 5.65 21.96
CA ALA A 409 -37.02 4.42 21.37
C ALA A 409 -35.63 4.63 20.73
N ASP A 410 -35.44 5.71 19.96
CA ASP A 410 -34.14 6.02 19.33
C ASP A 410 -33.08 6.32 20.41
N ARG A 411 -33.42 7.10 21.44
CA ARG A 411 -32.51 7.41 22.54
C ARG A 411 -32.13 6.16 23.34
N GLN A 412 -33.11 5.34 23.74
CA GLN A 412 -32.85 4.11 24.47
C GLN A 412 -31.97 3.15 23.66
N ASN A 413 -32.20 3.05 22.34
CA ASN A 413 -31.38 2.21 21.47
C ASN A 413 -29.93 2.72 21.38
N LEU A 414 -29.73 4.02 21.17
CA LEU A 414 -28.41 4.65 21.13
C LEU A 414 -27.62 4.38 22.43
N GLU A 415 -28.22 4.69 23.58
CA GLU A 415 -27.58 4.56 24.89
C GLU A 415 -27.28 3.09 25.22
N LYS A 416 -28.22 2.17 24.97
CA LYS A 416 -28.05 0.74 25.29
C LYS A 416 -27.09 0.00 24.36
N THR A 417 -27.15 0.28 23.06
CA THR A 417 -26.48 -0.59 22.07
C THR A 417 -25.18 -0.02 21.54
N ILE A 418 -25.03 1.30 21.47
CA ILE A 418 -23.86 1.96 20.86
C ILE A 418 -22.99 2.59 21.94
N LEU A 419 -23.56 3.50 22.73
CA LEU A 419 -22.82 4.20 23.78
C LEU A 419 -22.48 3.25 24.94
N ARG A 420 -23.44 2.38 25.32
CA ARG A 420 -23.44 1.56 26.55
C ARG A 420 -23.33 2.41 27.81
N ASP A 421 -23.84 3.64 27.73
CA ASP A 421 -23.93 4.63 28.79
C ASP A 421 -24.97 5.69 28.38
N THR A 422 -25.34 6.59 29.28
CA THR A 422 -26.21 7.73 28.97
C THR A 422 -25.49 8.73 28.08
N PHE A 423 -26.25 9.45 27.25
CA PHE A 423 -25.68 10.51 26.43
C PHE A 423 -24.95 11.57 27.28
N GLU A 424 -25.51 11.94 28.43
CA GLU A 424 -24.95 12.94 29.33
C GLU A 424 -23.59 12.53 29.89
N ASN A 425 -23.42 11.26 30.27
CA ASN A 425 -22.16 10.75 30.78
C ASN A 425 -21.07 10.74 29.69
N VAL A 426 -21.41 10.29 28.48
CA VAL A 426 -20.49 10.30 27.34
C VAL A 426 -20.12 11.74 26.96
N TRP A 427 -21.07 12.67 26.99
CA TRP A 427 -20.79 14.09 26.79
C TRP A 427 -19.84 14.64 27.84
N ALA A 428 -20.03 14.32 29.13
CA ALA A 428 -19.14 14.79 30.19
C ALA A 428 -17.69 14.35 29.96
N GLY A 429 -17.47 13.08 29.60
CA GLY A 429 -16.13 12.59 29.25
C GLY A 429 -15.56 13.23 27.97
N THR A 430 -16.41 13.44 26.97
CA THR A 430 -16.03 14.11 25.70
C THR A 430 -15.62 15.56 25.94
N ALA A 431 -16.34 16.29 26.79
CA ALA A 431 -16.03 17.65 27.16
C ALA A 431 -14.69 17.74 27.90
N GLU A 432 -14.40 16.83 28.84
CA GLU A 432 -13.10 16.82 29.53
C GLU A 432 -11.94 16.53 28.59
N PHE A 433 -12.12 15.65 27.60
CA PHE A 433 -11.13 15.40 26.55
C PHE A 433 -10.83 16.67 25.72
N PHE A 434 -11.88 17.36 25.24
CA PHE A 434 -11.70 18.57 24.45
C PHE A 434 -11.20 19.77 25.27
N LYS A 435 -11.42 19.79 26.58
CA LYS A 435 -10.92 20.86 27.46
C LYS A 435 -9.40 20.94 27.45
N GLN A 436 -8.72 19.81 27.26
CA GLN A 436 -7.27 19.74 27.18
C GLN A 436 -6.76 19.89 25.73
N ARG A 437 -7.53 19.42 24.74
CA ARG A 437 -7.11 19.35 23.33
C ARG A 437 -7.51 20.58 22.50
N ASP A 438 -8.78 20.98 22.57
CA ASP A 438 -9.35 22.12 21.85
C ASP A 438 -10.64 22.64 22.54
N PRO A 439 -10.52 23.56 23.52
CA PRO A 439 -11.66 24.11 24.26
C PRO A 439 -12.75 24.74 23.39
N LYS A 440 -12.40 25.22 22.18
CA LYS A 440 -13.36 25.84 21.24
C LYS A 440 -14.45 24.87 20.80
N GLN A 441 -14.19 23.57 20.80
CA GLN A 441 -15.22 22.56 20.50
C GLN A 441 -16.34 22.58 21.55
N ILE A 442 -16.01 22.83 22.81
CA ILE A 442 -16.98 22.90 23.92
C ILE A 442 -17.81 24.19 23.83
N GLU A 443 -17.15 25.31 23.54
CA GLU A 443 -17.82 26.59 23.33
C GLU A 443 -18.85 26.47 22.19
N ARG A 444 -18.44 25.88 21.06
CA ARG A 444 -19.34 25.61 19.93
C ARG A 444 -20.47 24.68 20.30
N ALA A 445 -20.19 23.56 20.96
CA ALA A 445 -21.22 22.59 21.39
C ALA A 445 -22.25 23.19 22.36
N THR A 446 -21.88 24.24 23.09
CA THR A 446 -22.81 24.98 23.97
C THR A 446 -23.79 25.83 23.16
N ALA A 447 -23.34 26.42 22.06
CA ALA A 447 -24.16 27.23 21.16
C ALA A 447 -24.93 26.40 20.11
N ASP A 448 -24.44 25.21 19.80
CA ASP A 448 -24.93 24.34 18.73
C ASP A 448 -25.14 22.90 19.26
N PRO A 449 -26.39 22.55 19.65
CA PRO A 449 -26.74 21.21 20.11
C PRO A 449 -26.49 20.11 19.07
N HIS A 450 -26.49 20.44 17.77
CA HIS A 450 -26.21 19.50 16.70
C HIS A 450 -24.73 19.14 16.69
N HIS A 451 -23.86 20.13 16.90
CA HIS A 451 -22.43 19.92 17.09
C HIS A 451 -22.13 19.11 18.35
N LYS A 452 -22.82 19.37 19.47
CA LYS A 452 -22.71 18.55 20.69
C LYS A 452 -23.00 17.08 20.41
N MET A 453 -24.09 16.81 19.67
CA MET A 453 -24.44 15.45 19.24
C MET A 453 -23.35 14.84 18.34
N ALA A 454 -22.81 15.60 17.38
CA ALA A 454 -21.70 15.14 16.55
C ALA A 454 -20.49 14.72 17.37
N LEU A 455 -20.08 15.51 18.38
CA LEU A 455 -18.94 15.19 19.23
C LEU A 455 -19.14 13.88 20.02
N VAL A 456 -20.35 13.63 20.54
CA VAL A 456 -20.68 12.36 21.21
C VAL A 456 -20.68 11.18 20.25
N PHE A 457 -21.12 11.37 19.00
CA PHE A 457 -21.07 10.29 18.01
C PHE A 457 -19.63 10.00 17.57
N ARG A 458 -18.82 11.06 17.42
CA ARG A 458 -17.40 10.96 17.11
C ARG A 458 -16.59 10.31 18.24
N TRP A 459 -17.05 10.37 19.50
CA TRP A 459 -16.48 9.58 20.59
C TRP A 459 -16.55 8.08 20.27
N TYR A 460 -17.70 7.57 19.81
CA TYR A 460 -17.86 6.16 19.44
C TYR A 460 -16.97 5.82 18.24
N LEU A 461 -17.01 6.65 17.19
CA LEU A 461 -16.21 6.44 15.99
C LEU A 461 -14.71 6.43 16.32
N GLY A 462 -14.23 7.39 17.11
CA GLY A 462 -12.81 7.45 17.50
C GLY A 462 -12.37 6.31 18.42
N LEU A 463 -13.18 5.94 19.41
CA LEU A 463 -12.83 4.85 20.33
C LEU A 463 -12.95 3.46 19.68
N SER A 464 -13.83 3.29 18.70
CA SER A 464 -14.01 2.01 18.01
C SER A 464 -12.73 1.48 17.34
N SER A 465 -11.89 2.35 16.80
CA SER A 465 -10.54 1.97 16.34
C SER A 465 -9.60 1.64 17.50
N ARG A 466 -9.66 2.41 18.60
CA ARG A 466 -8.81 2.15 19.77
C ARG A 466 -9.12 0.81 20.44
N TRP A 467 -10.40 0.45 20.58
CA TRP A 467 -10.82 -0.85 21.11
C TRP A 467 -10.27 -2.00 20.27
N ALA A 468 -10.30 -1.88 18.94
CA ALA A 468 -9.75 -2.88 18.04
C ALA A 468 -8.22 -3.01 18.20
N ILE A 469 -7.51 -1.89 18.37
CA ILE A 469 -6.06 -1.86 18.58
C ILE A 469 -5.68 -2.47 19.92
N SER A 470 -6.36 -2.09 21.01
CA SER A 470 -6.06 -2.57 22.36
C SER A 470 -6.55 -3.98 22.64
N GLY A 471 -7.50 -4.49 21.84
CA GLY A 471 -8.11 -5.79 22.08
C GLY A 471 -9.10 -5.76 23.25
N ASP A 472 -9.89 -4.69 23.36
CA ASP A 472 -10.95 -4.58 24.36
C ASP A 472 -12.09 -5.58 24.07
N GLU A 473 -12.04 -6.75 24.72
CA GLU A 473 -13.00 -7.84 24.52
C GLU A 473 -14.45 -7.43 24.82
N ASP A 474 -14.70 -6.50 25.75
CA ASP A 474 -16.05 -6.02 26.06
C ASP A 474 -16.63 -5.21 24.90
N ARG A 475 -15.78 -4.63 24.05
CA ARG A 475 -16.13 -3.82 22.88
C ARG A 475 -15.83 -4.52 21.55
N ARG A 476 -15.58 -5.83 21.53
CA ARG A 476 -15.29 -6.60 20.30
C ARG A 476 -16.30 -6.39 19.17
N VAL A 477 -17.59 -6.35 19.49
CA VAL A 477 -18.68 -6.11 18.51
C VAL A 477 -18.68 -4.69 17.94
N ASP A 478 -17.88 -3.80 18.49
CA ASP A 478 -17.73 -2.39 18.11
C ASP A 478 -16.41 -2.10 17.42
N TYR A 479 -15.56 -3.09 17.17
CA TYR A 479 -14.26 -2.86 16.55
C TYR A 479 -14.40 -2.23 15.17
N GLN A 480 -13.79 -1.06 15.01
CA GLN A 480 -13.54 -0.46 13.71
C GLN A 480 -12.17 -0.91 13.20
N ILE A 481 -12.18 -1.77 12.18
CA ILE A 481 -10.98 -2.28 11.53
C ILE A 481 -10.99 -1.81 10.08
N TRP A 482 -10.06 -0.91 9.74
CA TRP A 482 -9.91 -0.39 8.38
C TRP A 482 -9.37 -1.47 7.44
N CYS A 483 -10.19 -1.96 6.53
CA CYS A 483 -9.86 -3.12 5.72
C CYS A 483 -10.53 -3.00 4.36
N GLY A 484 -9.76 -3.23 3.28
CA GLY A 484 -10.27 -3.28 1.92
C GLY A 484 -10.38 -4.72 1.38
N PRO A 485 -11.00 -4.91 0.20
CA PRO A 485 -11.19 -6.23 -0.42
C PRO A 485 -9.90 -7.02 -0.66
N ALA A 486 -8.76 -6.34 -0.70
CA ALA A 486 -7.44 -6.96 -0.77
C ALA A 486 -7.24 -8.06 0.30
N MET A 487 -7.74 -7.86 1.52
CA MET A 487 -7.68 -8.88 2.57
C MET A 487 -8.45 -10.15 2.21
N GLY A 488 -9.67 -10.00 1.68
CA GLY A 488 -10.48 -11.14 1.25
C GLY A 488 -9.81 -11.92 0.11
N SER A 489 -9.20 -11.22 -0.85
CA SER A 489 -8.43 -11.86 -1.93
C SER A 489 -7.17 -12.57 -1.42
N PHE A 490 -6.47 -11.98 -0.45
CA PHE A 490 -5.31 -12.60 0.20
C PHE A 490 -5.72 -13.87 0.93
N ASN A 491 -6.82 -13.83 1.70
CA ASN A 491 -7.31 -14.98 2.45
C ASN A 491 -7.74 -16.13 1.53
N GLU A 492 -8.37 -15.84 0.39
CA GLU A 492 -8.73 -16.88 -0.58
C GLU A 492 -7.47 -17.51 -1.22
N TRP A 493 -6.48 -16.69 -1.59
CA TRP A 493 -5.19 -17.18 -2.10
C TRP A 493 -4.41 -18.00 -1.05
N ALA A 494 -4.48 -17.59 0.22
CA ALA A 494 -3.80 -18.22 1.34
C ALA A 494 -4.48 -19.50 1.85
N LYS A 495 -5.70 -19.80 1.41
CA LYS A 495 -6.51 -20.92 1.91
C LYS A 495 -5.82 -22.27 1.71
N GLY A 496 -5.82 -23.10 2.75
CA GLY A 496 -5.13 -24.39 2.79
C GLY A 496 -3.61 -24.31 2.95
N SER A 497 -3.04 -23.11 3.14
CA SER A 497 -1.61 -22.89 3.35
C SER A 497 -1.28 -22.50 4.79
N PHE A 498 0.01 -22.29 5.07
CA PHE A 498 0.45 -21.80 6.37
C PHE A 498 -0.08 -20.39 6.70
N PHE A 499 -0.35 -19.53 5.71
CA PHE A 499 -0.92 -18.18 5.92
C PHE A 499 -2.38 -18.18 6.38
N GLU A 500 -3.09 -19.31 6.30
CA GLU A 500 -4.47 -19.40 6.82
C GLU A 500 -4.50 -19.09 8.32
N LYS A 501 -3.44 -19.48 9.05
CA LYS A 501 -3.27 -19.21 10.47
C LYS A 501 -2.68 -17.81 10.71
N PRO A 502 -3.34 -16.92 11.48
CA PRO A 502 -2.86 -15.56 11.75
C PRO A 502 -1.43 -15.51 12.32
N GLU A 503 -1.07 -16.43 13.20
CA GLU A 503 0.24 -16.50 13.86
C GLU A 503 1.40 -16.75 12.88
N ASN A 504 1.11 -17.27 11.69
CA ASN A 504 2.09 -17.50 10.63
C ASN A 504 2.21 -16.32 9.66
N ARG A 505 1.39 -15.28 9.78
CA ARG A 505 1.42 -14.12 8.89
C ARG A 505 2.53 -13.18 9.31
N LYS A 506 3.70 -13.34 8.71
CA LYS A 506 4.81 -12.38 8.82
C LYS A 506 4.79 -11.44 7.63
N ALA A 507 5.06 -10.17 7.87
CA ALA A 507 5.01 -9.14 6.83
C ALA A 507 5.99 -9.40 5.68
N VAL A 508 7.21 -9.83 6.02
CA VAL A 508 8.26 -10.14 5.03
C VAL A 508 7.87 -11.35 4.19
N ASP A 509 7.29 -12.39 4.80
CA ASP A 509 6.88 -13.60 4.10
C ASP A 509 5.76 -13.26 3.10
N ALA A 510 4.77 -12.47 3.51
CA ALA A 510 3.71 -11.99 2.62
C ALA A 510 4.30 -11.15 1.47
N ALA A 511 5.20 -10.21 1.77
CA ALA A 511 5.82 -9.35 0.76
C ALA A 511 6.63 -10.13 -0.28
N LEU A 512 7.46 -11.09 0.16
CA LEU A 512 8.24 -11.94 -0.72
C LEU A 512 7.34 -12.81 -1.60
N ASN A 513 6.24 -13.33 -1.06
CA ASN A 513 5.27 -14.07 -1.88
C ASN A 513 4.61 -13.19 -2.94
N MET A 514 4.28 -11.93 -2.62
CA MET A 514 3.74 -11.00 -3.60
C MET A 514 4.74 -10.74 -4.74
N LEU A 515 6.02 -10.51 -4.42
CA LEU A 515 7.06 -10.22 -5.42
C LEU A 515 7.42 -11.46 -6.25
N PHE A 516 7.72 -12.57 -5.60
CA PHE A 516 8.10 -13.81 -6.26
C PHE A 516 6.96 -14.36 -7.11
N GLY A 517 5.76 -14.39 -6.55
CA GLY A 517 4.57 -14.79 -7.29
C GLY A 517 4.25 -13.80 -8.43
N ALA A 518 4.46 -12.49 -8.27
CA ALA A 518 4.25 -11.54 -9.37
C ALA A 518 5.20 -11.78 -10.54
N ALA A 519 6.49 -12.04 -10.27
CA ALA A 519 7.45 -12.42 -11.31
C ALA A 519 7.03 -13.71 -12.03
N TYR A 520 6.52 -14.69 -11.26
CA TYR A 520 5.98 -15.92 -11.81
C TYR A 520 4.77 -15.67 -12.73
N GLU A 521 3.77 -14.94 -12.26
CA GLU A 521 2.55 -14.61 -13.00
C GLU A 521 2.86 -13.85 -14.29
N LEU A 522 3.80 -12.90 -14.26
CA LEU A 522 4.27 -12.18 -15.44
C LEU A 522 4.98 -13.10 -16.44
N ARG A 523 5.79 -14.06 -15.96
CA ARG A 523 6.45 -15.06 -16.80
C ARG A 523 5.43 -16.00 -17.45
N ILE A 524 4.43 -16.47 -16.71
CA ILE A 524 3.33 -17.28 -17.26
C ILE A 524 2.53 -16.47 -18.29
N ALA A 525 2.22 -15.20 -18.01
CA ALA A 525 1.54 -14.32 -18.94
C ALA A 525 2.34 -14.09 -20.24
N ALA A 526 3.67 -13.98 -20.14
CA ALA A 526 4.55 -13.84 -21.31
C ALA A 526 4.61 -15.11 -22.19
N PHE A 527 4.48 -16.30 -21.60
CA PHE A 527 4.30 -17.52 -22.38
C PHE A 527 2.91 -17.58 -23.03
N ARG A 528 1.88 -17.18 -22.29
CA ARG A 528 0.50 -17.15 -22.79
C ARG A 528 0.35 -16.21 -23.99
N SER A 529 1.00 -15.05 -23.96
CA SER A 529 1.00 -14.11 -25.10
C SER A 529 1.75 -14.63 -26.32
N GLN A 530 2.65 -15.60 -26.13
CA GLN A 530 3.34 -16.33 -27.21
C GLN A 530 2.58 -17.58 -27.66
N GLY A 531 1.39 -17.85 -27.12
CA GLY A 531 0.56 -18.99 -27.51
C GLY A 531 0.83 -20.28 -26.72
N ILE A 532 1.56 -20.22 -25.60
CA ILE A 532 1.78 -21.38 -24.74
C ILE A 532 0.90 -21.30 -23.49
N VAL A 533 0.16 -22.37 -23.23
CA VAL A 533 -0.69 -22.53 -22.04
C VAL A 533 -0.13 -23.64 -21.18
N PHE A 534 0.14 -23.32 -19.91
CA PHE A 534 0.46 -24.32 -18.90
C PHE A 534 -0.81 -24.81 -18.21
N ASP A 535 -0.82 -26.07 -17.80
CA ASP A 535 -1.88 -26.62 -16.96
C ASP A 535 -1.96 -25.88 -15.60
N SER A 536 -3.15 -25.84 -14.97
CA SER A 536 -3.36 -25.15 -13.69
C SER A 536 -2.43 -25.67 -12.59
N GLU A 537 -2.06 -26.95 -12.61
CA GLU A 537 -1.06 -27.50 -11.68
C GLU A 537 0.28 -26.75 -11.75
N ILE A 538 0.64 -26.22 -12.91
CA ILE A 538 1.84 -25.43 -13.11
C ILE A 538 1.53 -23.95 -12.90
N SER A 539 0.51 -23.39 -13.56
CA SER A 539 0.29 -21.95 -13.56
C SER A 539 -0.15 -21.36 -12.22
N ASP A 540 -0.72 -22.16 -11.32
CA ASP A 540 -1.20 -21.69 -10.02
C ASP A 540 -0.03 -21.48 -9.04
N PHE A 541 0.25 -20.22 -8.68
CA PHE A 541 1.23 -19.91 -7.63
C PHE A 541 0.62 -20.05 -6.22
N ARG A 542 1.21 -20.91 -5.41
CA ARG A 542 0.80 -21.14 -4.01
C ARG A 542 1.77 -20.49 -3.02
N PRO A 543 1.30 -20.11 -1.82
CA PRO A 543 2.15 -19.59 -0.77
C PRO A 543 3.38 -20.47 -0.50
N MET A 544 4.54 -19.83 -0.40
CA MET A 544 5.83 -20.46 -0.08
C MET A 544 6.44 -19.80 1.15
N THR A 545 7.17 -20.55 1.97
CA THR A 545 7.88 -19.94 3.10
C THR A 545 8.98 -19.00 2.61
N LYS A 546 9.41 -18.09 3.48
CA LYS A 546 10.55 -17.21 3.18
C LYS A 546 11.79 -18.01 2.78
N GLU A 547 12.09 -19.09 3.49
CA GLU A 547 13.26 -19.94 3.23
C GLU A 547 13.19 -20.58 1.84
N GLU A 548 12.01 -21.07 1.44
CA GLU A 548 11.79 -21.64 0.11
C GLU A 548 11.99 -20.62 -1.00
N ILE A 549 11.50 -19.39 -0.81
CA ILE A 549 11.69 -18.30 -1.78
C ILE A 549 13.17 -17.89 -1.84
N LEU A 550 13.82 -17.69 -0.70
CA LEU A 550 15.22 -17.28 -0.64
C LEU A 550 16.18 -18.32 -1.25
N ALA A 551 15.84 -19.60 -1.19
CA ALA A 551 16.61 -20.66 -1.84
C ALA A 551 16.52 -20.65 -3.38
N LYS A 552 15.57 -19.88 -3.95
CA LYS A 552 15.30 -19.82 -5.40
C LYS A 552 15.74 -18.52 -6.07
N ILE A 553 16.13 -17.49 -5.31
CA ILE A 553 16.53 -16.17 -5.84
C ILE A 553 18.04 -15.97 -5.87
#